data_AF-A0A432EGV4-F1
#
_entry.id   AF-A0A432EGV4-F1
#
_cell.length_a   1.000
_cell.length_b   1.000
_cell.length_c   1.000
_cell.angle_alpha   90.00
_cell.angle_beta   90.00
_cell.angle_gamma   90.00
#
_symmetry.space_group_name_H-M   'P 1'
#
loop_
_entity.id
_entity.type
_entity.pdbx_description
1 polymer ?
#
loop_
_entity_poly.entity_id
_entity_poly.type
_entity_poly.pdbx_seq_one_letter_code
_entity_poly.pdbx_strand_id
1 'polypeptide(L)'
;MTKDEFLAKAHESIDRQQARITQLREKLKEESGEAAEDIKEAIANLEPKLEQAKARVAEIAEAADDKWDDLKDSVIEGWDKLASQFESGWDSLKGSVKRFFT
;
A
#
# COMPACT_ATOMS: atom_id res chain seq x y z
N MET A 1 -11.83 -8.81 15.84
CA MET A 1 -11.79 -7.50 15.16
C MET A 1 -13.13 -7.29 14.49
N THR A 2 -13.77 -6.15 14.73
CA THR A 2 -15.02 -5.76 14.06
C THR A 2 -14.74 -5.27 12.65
N LYS A 3 -15.77 -5.16 11.81
CA LYS A 3 -15.66 -4.58 10.47
C LYS A 3 -15.10 -3.17 10.52
N ASP A 4 -15.62 -2.35 11.43
CA ASP A 4 -15.18 -0.96 11.60
C ASP A 4 -13.71 -0.87 12.05
N GLU A 5 -13.28 -1.72 12.98
CA GLU A 5 -11.88 -1.78 13.41
C GLU A 5 -10.95 -2.18 12.26
N PHE A 6 -11.38 -3.13 11.41
CA PHE A 6 -10.64 -3.52 10.22
C PHE A 6 -10.56 -2.37 9.21
N LEU A 7 -11.69 -1.76 8.87
CA LEU A 7 -11.77 -0.65 7.91
C LEU A 7 -10.92 0.54 8.37
N ALA A 8 -10.95 0.88 9.66
CA ALA A 8 -10.14 1.95 10.22
C ALA A 8 -8.64 1.68 10.07
N LYS A 9 -8.18 0.47 10.42
CA LYS A 9 -6.78 0.08 10.26
C LYS A 9 -6.36 0.01 8.79
N ALA A 10 -7.24 -0.48 7.94
CA ALA A 10 -6.98 -0.62 6.52
C ALA A 10 -6.84 0.75 5.85
N HIS A 11 -7.76 1.68 6.14
CA HIS A 11 -7.66 3.07 5.69
C HIS A 11 -6.37 3.75 6.18
N GLU A 12 -6.03 3.64 7.48
CA GLU A 12 -4.81 4.24 8.02
C GLU A 12 -3.55 3.70 7.31
N SER A 13 -3.51 2.38 7.04
CA SER A 13 -2.41 1.77 6.30
C SER A 13 -2.33 2.30 4.87
N ILE A 14 -3.46 2.36 4.15
CA ILE A 14 -3.55 2.90 2.79
C ILE A 14 -3.06 4.34 2.73
N ASP A 15 -3.57 5.19 3.62
CA ASP A 15 -3.21 6.61 3.67
C ASP A 15 -1.72 6.79 3.93
N ARG A 16 -1.16 5.98 4.84
CA ARG A 16 0.28 5.96 5.11
C ARG A 16 1.08 5.58 3.87
N GLN A 17 0.68 4.53 3.13
CA GLN A 17 1.39 4.13 1.91
C GLN A 17 1.27 5.19 0.83
N GLN A 18 0.08 5.78 0.65
CA GLN A 18 -0.17 6.85 -0.31
C GLN A 18 0.73 8.07 -0.04
N ALA A 19 0.82 8.49 1.23
CA ALA A 19 1.64 9.62 1.63
C ALA A 19 3.12 9.37 1.35
N ARG A 20 3.62 8.17 1.67
CA ARG A 20 5.03 7.79 1.42
C ARG A 20 5.34 7.76 -0.08
N ILE A 21 4.45 7.19 -0.91
CA ILE A 21 4.60 7.19 -2.38
C ILE A 21 4.65 8.62 -2.89
N THR A 22 3.71 9.47 -2.45
CA THR A 22 3.62 10.87 -2.88
C THR A 22 4.90 11.63 -2.54
N GLN A 23 5.40 11.51 -1.30
CA GLN A 23 6.65 12.14 -0.89
C GLN A 23 7.86 11.68 -1.71
N LEU A 24 7.94 10.39 -2.06
CA LEU A 24 9.02 9.91 -2.93
C LEU A 24 8.89 10.44 -4.36
N ARG A 25 7.68 10.46 -4.92
CA ARG A 25 7.45 11.04 -6.26
C ARG A 25 7.83 12.51 -6.32
N GLU A 26 7.52 13.28 -5.28
CA GLU A 26 7.91 14.69 -5.17
C GLU A 26 9.43 14.83 -5.13
N LYS A 27 10.12 14.05 -4.30
CA LYS A 27 11.60 14.06 -4.24
C LYS A 27 12.25 13.67 -5.56
N LEU A 28 11.62 12.80 -6.35
CA LEU A 28 12.14 12.34 -7.64
C LEU A 28 11.73 13.22 -8.83
N LYS A 29 10.88 14.23 -8.62
CA LYS A 29 10.30 15.03 -9.70
C LYS A 29 11.36 15.84 -10.44
N GLU A 30 12.37 16.31 -9.71
CA GLU A 30 13.49 17.10 -10.24
C GLU A 30 14.73 16.24 -10.51
N GLU A 31 14.67 14.96 -10.15
CA GLU A 31 15.77 14.01 -10.27
C GLU A 31 15.67 13.19 -11.55
N SER A 32 16.81 13.01 -12.21
CA SER A 32 16.95 12.27 -13.47
C SER A 32 18.16 11.35 -13.43
N GLY A 33 18.11 10.26 -14.19
CA GLY A 33 19.15 9.23 -14.23
C GLY A 33 18.63 7.85 -13.86
N GLU A 34 19.41 6.82 -14.17
CA GLU A 34 19.06 5.40 -14.02
C GLU A 34 18.54 5.07 -12.61
N ALA A 35 19.24 5.52 -11.56
CA ALA A 35 18.81 5.28 -10.19
C ALA A 35 17.49 5.99 -9.81
N ALA A 36 17.18 7.13 -10.42
CA ALA A 36 15.88 7.79 -10.24
C ALA A 36 14.77 7.05 -11.01
N GLU A 37 15.07 6.48 -12.17
CA GLU A 37 14.17 5.63 -12.94
C GLU A 37 13.84 4.33 -12.20
N ASP A 38 14.82 3.66 -11.60
CA ASP A 38 14.62 2.46 -10.77
C ASP A 38 13.62 2.72 -9.62
N ILE A 39 13.75 3.87 -8.95
CA ILE A 39 12.84 4.25 -7.87
C ILE A 39 11.45 4.58 -8.43
N LYS A 40 11.36 5.26 -9.58
CA LYS A 40 10.08 5.54 -10.26
C LYS A 40 9.37 4.26 -10.69
N GLU A 41 10.09 3.27 -11.21
CA GLU A 41 9.54 1.96 -11.58
C GLU A 41 9.05 1.20 -10.34
N ALA A 42 9.84 1.17 -9.28
CA ALA A 42 9.43 0.53 -8.03
C ALA A 42 8.20 1.20 -7.40
N ILE A 43 8.07 2.53 -7.51
CA ILE A 43 6.83 3.25 -7.16
C ILE A 43 5.67 2.82 -8.06
N ALA A 44 5.86 2.78 -9.38
CA ALA A 44 4.83 2.37 -10.34
C ALA A 44 4.34 0.94 -10.09
N ASN A 45 5.17 0.06 -9.51
CA ASN A 45 4.79 -1.29 -9.10
C ASN A 45 3.99 -1.33 -7.77
N LEU A 46 4.09 -0.30 -6.93
CA LEU A 46 3.34 -0.20 -5.67
C LEU A 46 1.96 0.45 -5.83
N GLU A 47 1.83 1.42 -6.74
CA GLU A 47 0.57 2.12 -6.99
C GLU A 47 -0.62 1.21 -7.32
N PRO A 48 -0.52 0.24 -8.26
CA PRO A 48 -1.65 -0.65 -8.55
C PRO A 48 -2.04 -1.51 -7.36
N LYS A 49 -1.09 -1.89 -6.51
CA LYS A 49 -1.38 -2.64 -5.27
C LYS A 49 -2.15 -1.76 -4.28
N LEU A 50 -1.90 -0.46 -4.28
CA LEU A 50 -2.57 0.49 -3.39
C LEU A 50 -4.00 0.73 -3.83
N GLU A 51 -4.21 0.87 -5.14
CA GLU A 51 -5.53 0.94 -5.72
C GLU A 51 -6.32 -0.35 -5.49
N GLN A 52 -5.67 -1.52 -5.60
CA GLN A 52 -6.30 -2.79 -5.25
C GLN A 52 -6.71 -2.84 -3.77
N ALA A 53 -5.85 -2.37 -2.87
CA ALA A 53 -6.16 -2.30 -1.44
C ALA A 53 -7.36 -1.38 -1.17
N LYS A 54 -7.40 -0.19 -1.79
CA LYS A 54 -8.53 0.75 -1.71
C LYS A 54 -9.83 0.11 -2.19
N ALA A 55 -9.80 -0.55 -3.35
CA ALA A 55 -10.97 -1.23 -3.89
C ALA A 55 -11.48 -2.32 -2.94
N ARG A 56 -10.59 -3.14 -2.38
CA ARG A 56 -10.95 -4.17 -1.39
C ARG A 56 -11.60 -3.58 -0.16
N VAL A 57 -11.03 -2.50 0.39
CA VAL A 57 -11.60 -1.84 1.58
C VAL A 57 -12.97 -1.25 1.28
N ALA A 58 -13.17 -0.66 0.10
CA ALA A 58 -14.48 -0.18 -0.34
C ALA A 58 -15.51 -1.32 -0.46
N GLU A 59 -15.14 -2.45 -1.09
CA GLU A 59 -16.01 -3.64 -1.17
C GLU A 59 -16.45 -4.13 0.22
N ILE A 60 -15.53 -4.13 1.19
CA ILE A 60 -15.80 -4.56 2.56
C ILE A 60 -16.66 -3.53 3.31
N ALA A 61 -16.48 -2.24 3.05
CA ALA A 61 -17.29 -1.19 3.65
C ALA A 61 -18.76 -1.30 3.22
N GLU A 62 -19.01 -1.68 1.96
CA GLU A 62 -20.36 -1.92 1.43
C GLU A 62 -20.99 -3.25 1.89
N ALA A 63 -20.18 -4.19 2.40
CA ALA A 63 -20.69 -5.44 2.93
C ALA A 63 -21.51 -5.21 4.21
N ALA A 64 -22.65 -5.90 4.30
CA ALA A 64 -23.46 -5.94 5.51
C ALA A 64 -22.72 -6.61 6.67
N ASP A 65 -22.99 -6.20 7.90
CA ASP A 65 -22.29 -6.70 9.09
C ASP A 65 -22.51 -8.21 9.30
N ASP A 66 -23.68 -8.75 8.96
CA ASP A 66 -23.94 -10.19 9.03
C ASP A 66 -23.02 -10.99 8.09
N LYS A 67 -22.60 -10.41 6.97
CA LYS A 67 -21.65 -11.05 6.04
C LYS A 67 -20.20 -10.90 6.49
N TRP A 68 -19.91 -9.93 7.35
CA TRP A 68 -18.56 -9.72 7.87
C TRP A 68 -18.09 -10.93 8.67
N ASP A 69 -18.94 -11.50 9.52
CA ASP A 69 -18.54 -12.62 10.38
C ASP A 69 -18.11 -13.86 9.58
N ASP A 70 -18.73 -14.10 8.42
CA ASP A 70 -18.39 -15.20 7.52
C ASP A 70 -17.14 -14.93 6.68
N LEU A 71 -16.85 -13.66 6.38
CA LEU A 71 -15.78 -13.26 5.44
C LEU A 71 -14.52 -12.75 6.13
N LYS A 72 -14.58 -12.34 7.41
CA LYS A 72 -13.50 -11.63 8.11
C LYS A 72 -12.16 -12.37 8.03
N ASP A 73 -12.15 -13.68 8.19
CA ASP A 73 -10.90 -14.44 8.20
C ASP A 73 -10.23 -14.40 6.82
N SER A 74 -10.99 -14.62 5.75
CA SER A 74 -10.48 -14.53 4.38
C SER A 74 -10.06 -13.11 4.00
N VAL A 75 -10.81 -12.11 4.46
CA VAL A 75 -10.49 -10.70 4.25
C VAL A 75 -9.20 -10.32 4.97
N ILE A 76 -9.04 -10.72 6.23
CA ILE A 76 -7.86 -10.44 7.05
C ILE A 76 -6.63 -11.12 6.44
N GLU A 77 -6.71 -12.39 6.07
CA GLU A 77 -5.62 -13.09 5.39
C GLU A 77 -5.24 -12.43 4.06
N GLY A 78 -6.25 -12.02 3.28
CA GLY A 78 -6.06 -11.30 2.03
C GLY A 78 -5.36 -9.95 2.26
N TRP A 79 -5.75 -9.24 3.30
CA TRP A 79 -5.16 -7.97 3.70
C TRP A 79 -3.72 -8.14 4.17
N ASP A 80 -3.43 -9.12 5.02
CA ASP A 80 -2.09 -9.38 5.54
C ASP A 80 -1.12 -9.74 4.41
N LYS A 81 -1.58 -10.56 3.45
CA LYS A 81 -0.79 -10.87 2.25
C LYS A 81 -0.48 -9.60 1.44
N LEU A 82 -1.47 -8.72 1.27
CA LEU A 82 -1.30 -7.46 0.55
C LEU A 82 -0.33 -6.54 1.29
N ALA A 83 -0.44 -6.46 2.63
CA ALA A 83 0.46 -5.71 3.49
C ALA A 83 1.91 -6.23 3.41
N SER A 84 2.14 -7.55 3.44
CA SER A 84 3.48 -8.13 3.27
C SER A 84 4.09 -7.83 1.89
N GLN A 85 3.26 -7.83 0.83
CA GLN A 85 3.73 -7.43 -0.50
C GLN A 85 4.11 -5.95 -0.56
N PHE A 86 3.41 -5.10 0.17
CA PHE A 86 3.77 -3.70 0.33
C PHE A 86 5.10 -3.54 1.05
N GLU A 87 5.25 -4.20 2.20
CA GLU A 87 6.48 -4.16 2.99
C GLU A 87 7.70 -4.60 2.16
N SER A 88 7.56 -5.70 1.41
CA SER A 88 8.60 -6.18 0.50
C SER A 88 8.98 -5.15 -0.57
N GLY A 89 7.99 -4.50 -1.19
CA GLY A 89 8.24 -3.44 -2.16
C GLY A 89 8.89 -2.20 -1.53
N TRP A 90 8.55 -1.89 -0.29
CA TRP A 90 9.17 -0.81 0.48
C TRP A 90 10.60 -1.09 0.89
N ASP A 91 10.95 -2.33 1.22
CA ASP A 91 12.33 -2.71 1.54
C ASP A 91 13.24 -2.57 0.33
N SER A 92 12.75 -2.99 -0.84
CA SER A 92 13.43 -2.76 -2.12
C SER A 92 13.63 -1.27 -2.39
N LEU A 93 12.55 -0.48 -2.28
CA LEU A 93 12.60 0.98 -2.44
C LEU A 93 13.54 1.66 -1.44
N LYS A 94 13.52 1.27 -0.18
CA LYS A 94 14.37 1.85 0.87
C LYS A 94 15.84 1.62 0.55
N GLY A 95 16.20 0.47 -0.02
CA GLY A 95 17.53 0.19 -0.53
C GLY A 95 17.94 1.18 -1.64
N SER A 96 17.09 1.35 -2.65
CA SER A 96 17.34 2.25 -3.78
C SER A 96 17.38 3.73 -3.36
N VAL A 97 16.40 4.18 -2.58
CA VAL A 97 16.32 5.54 -2.03
C VAL A 97 17.53 5.86 -1.16
N LYS A 98 17.95 4.93 -0.29
CA LYS A 98 19.15 5.15 0.53
C LYS A 98 20.39 5.31 -0.35
N ARG A 99 20.59 4.47 -1.36
CA ARG A 99 21.76 4.57 -2.26
C ARG A 99 21.75 5.86 -3.08
N PHE A 100 20.58 6.36 -3.43
CA PHE A 100 20.43 7.56 -4.25
C PHE A 100 20.66 8.86 -3.47
N PHE A 101 20.18 8.93 -2.22
CA PHE A 101 20.28 10.14 -1.39
C PHE A 101 21.38 10.09 -0.31
N THR A 102 22.32 9.13 -0.37
CA THR A 102 23.52 9.07 0.49
C THR A 102 24.72 9.60 -0.28
#